data_AF-A0A3N5IXG8-F1
#
_entry.id   AF-A0A3N5IXG8-F1
#
_cell.length_a   1.000
_cell.length_b   1.000
_cell.length_c   1.000
_cell.angle_alpha   90.00
_cell.angle_beta   90.00
_cell.angle_gamma   90.00
#
_symmetry.space_group_name_H-M   'P 1'
#
loop_
_entity.id
_entity.type
_entity.pdbx_description
1 polymer ?
#
loop_
_entity_poly.entity_id
_entity_poly.type
_entity_poly.pdbx_seq_one_letter_code
_entity_poly.pdbx_strand_id
1 'polypeptide(L)'
;MAQEGRRLADTQILHILTLGTAPYTDALLDEHFRHNAYFIGPNTREAVAEGRADYTPIFLSEIPRLFRRGTVPIDVALIQVS
;
A
#
# COMPACT_ATOMS: atom_id res chain seq x y z
N MET A 1 3.18 -12.23 3.14
CA MET A 1 3.93 -11.12 2.51
C MET A 1 5.02 -10.59 3.45
N ALA A 2 4.69 -10.02 4.61
CA ALA A 2 5.69 -9.40 5.50
C ALA A 2 6.87 -10.31 5.92
N GLN A 3 6.65 -11.61 6.11
CA GLN A 3 7.72 -12.57 6.45
C GLN A 3 8.79 -12.72 5.35
N GLU A 4 8.42 -12.50 4.08
CA GLU A 4 9.34 -12.55 2.95
C GLU A 4 9.94 -11.17 2.63
N GLY A 5 9.63 -10.14 3.43
CA GLY A 5 10.01 -8.75 3.16
C GLY A 5 11.49 -8.59 2.84
N ARG A 6 12.37 -9.30 3.55
CA ARG A 6 13.83 -9.26 3.34
C ARG A 6 14.31 -9.73 1.97
N ARG A 7 13.46 -10.40 1.18
CA ARG A 7 13.77 -10.88 -0.16
C ARG A 7 13.19 -9.99 -1.26
N LEU A 8 12.42 -8.97 -0.89
CA LEU A 8 11.75 -8.06 -1.78
C LEU A 8 12.40 -6.69 -1.66
N ALA A 9 12.73 -6.06 -2.77
CA ALA A 9 13.25 -4.69 -2.79
C ALA A 9 12.28 -3.83 -3.60
N ASP A 10 12.14 -2.56 -3.19
CA ASP A 10 11.35 -1.55 -3.92
C ASP A 10 9.90 -1.99 -4.19
N THR A 11 9.28 -2.69 -3.22
CA THR A 11 7.92 -3.20 -3.40
C THR A 11 6.90 -2.19 -2.92
N GLN A 12 6.13 -1.63 -3.87
CA GLN A 12 5.04 -0.73 -3.54
C GLN A 12 3.77 -1.50 -3.17
N ILE A 13 3.15 -1.12 -2.06
CA ILE A 13 1.84 -1.66 -1.65
C ILE A 13 0.79 -0.57 -1.78
N LEU A 14 -0.16 -0.77 -2.70
CA LEU A 14 -1.29 0.11 -2.90
C LEU A 14 -2.51 -0.42 -2.16
N HIS A 15 -3.09 0.37 -1.24
CA HIS A 15 -4.39 0.04 -0.64
C HIS A 15 -5.35 1.23 -0.65
N ILE A 16 -6.64 0.88 -0.73
CA ILE A 16 -7.75 1.82 -0.57
C ILE A 16 -7.98 2.02 0.94
N LEU A 17 -8.68 1.09 1.60
CA LEU A 17 -8.84 1.06 3.06
C LEU A 17 -8.28 -0.24 3.60
N THR A 18 -7.20 -0.15 4.38
CA THR A 18 -6.64 -1.32 5.07
C THR A 18 -7.38 -1.53 6.39
N LEU A 19 -8.10 -2.64 6.52
CA LEU A 19 -8.69 -3.08 7.79
C LEU A 19 -7.78 -4.13 8.44
N GLY A 20 -7.52 -4.00 9.74
CA GLY A 20 -6.60 -4.88 10.47
C GLY A 20 -5.17 -4.34 10.55
N THR A 21 -4.18 -5.22 10.69
CA THR A 21 -2.78 -4.84 10.82
C THR A 21 -2.16 -4.52 9.46
N ALA A 22 -1.23 -3.56 9.43
CA ALA A 22 -0.43 -3.22 8.27
C ALA A 22 1.06 -3.51 8.55
N PRO A 23 1.47 -4.78 8.74
CA PRO A 23 2.83 -5.11 9.18
C PRO A 23 3.91 -4.68 8.18
N TYR A 24 3.55 -4.48 6.91
CA TYR A 24 4.45 -3.94 5.88
C TYR A 24 4.73 -2.43 6.03
N THR A 25 4.09 -1.73 6.97
CA THR A 25 4.45 -0.36 7.36
C THR A 25 5.30 -0.31 8.63
N ASP A 26 5.83 -1.44 9.11
CA ASP A 26 6.79 -1.48 10.22
C ASP A 26 8.14 -0.86 9.77
N ALA A 27 8.77 -0.08 10.63
CA ALA A 27 10.07 0.55 10.36
C ALA A 27 11.16 -0.48 10.00
N LEU A 28 11.09 -1.71 10.54
CA LEU A 28 12.02 -2.80 10.21
C LEU A 28 11.93 -3.26 8.75
N LEU A 29 10.85 -2.91 8.04
CA LEU A 29 10.59 -3.31 6.67
C LEU A 29 10.57 -2.12 5.69
N ASP A 30 10.88 -0.91 6.15
CA ASP A 30 10.78 0.33 5.37
C ASP A 30 11.68 0.34 4.11
N GLU A 31 12.83 -0.32 4.17
CA GLU A 31 13.72 -0.47 3.01
C GLU A 31 13.18 -1.45 1.94
N HIS A 32 12.21 -2.28 2.29
CA HIS A 32 11.71 -3.36 1.43
C HIS A 32 10.32 -3.04 0.86
N PHE A 33 9.49 -2.38 1.67
CA PHE A 33 8.13 -2.00 1.28
C PHE A 33 7.91 -0.50 1.41
N ARG A 34 7.31 0.08 0.38
CA ARG A 34 6.76 1.43 0.45
C ARG A 34 5.25 1.38 0.31
N HIS A 35 4.54 1.72 1.36
CA HIS A 35 3.08 1.75 1.30
C HIS A 35 2.59 3.08 0.68
N ASN A 36 1.73 3.01 -0.33
CA ASN A 36 1.02 4.16 -0.87
C ASN A 36 -0.48 4.00 -0.63
N ALA A 37 -1.00 4.78 0.32
CA ALA A 37 -2.40 4.74 0.70
C ALA A 37 -3.23 5.70 -0.18
N TYR A 38 -4.37 5.21 -0.68
CA TYR A 38 -5.42 6.08 -1.23
C TYR A 38 -6.43 6.54 -0.17
N PHE A 39 -6.58 5.79 0.93
CA PHE A 39 -7.21 6.26 2.17
C PHE A 39 -6.38 5.85 3.39
N ILE A 40 -6.10 6.82 4.26
CA ILE A 40 -5.33 6.60 5.48
C ILE A 40 -6.23 6.03 6.58
N GLY A 41 -5.88 4.86 7.10
CA GLY A 41 -6.48 4.28 8.30
C GLY A 41 -5.62 4.51 9.55
N PRO A 42 -6.12 4.20 10.77
CA PRO A 42 -5.33 4.27 12.00
C PRO A 42 -4.03 3.45 11.94
N ASN A 43 -4.04 2.34 11.20
CA ASN A 43 -2.93 1.40 11.03
C ASN A 43 -1.80 1.91 10.11
N THR A 44 -2.02 2.96 9.32
CA THR A 44 -1.01 3.49 8.39
C THR A 44 -0.70 4.97 8.61
N ARG A 45 -1.48 5.66 9.45
CA ARG A 45 -1.37 7.11 9.71
C ARG A 45 -0.01 7.53 10.25
N GLU A 46 0.55 6.79 11.20
CA GLU A 46 1.85 7.08 11.79
C GLU A 46 2.98 6.95 10.76
N ALA A 47 2.98 5.85 9.99
CA ALA A 47 3.96 5.65 8.92
C ALA A 47 3.93 6.75 7.86
N VAL A 48 2.74 7.28 7.52
CA VAL A 48 2.61 8.44 6.63
C VAL A 48 3.16 9.71 7.29
N ALA A 49 2.84 9.95 8.57
CA ALA A 49 3.33 11.12 9.30
C ALA A 49 4.86 11.14 9.45
N GLU A 50 5.48 9.96 9.54
CA GLU A 50 6.93 9.78 9.63
C GLU A 50 7.65 9.74 8.26
N GLY A 51 6.91 9.83 7.15
CA GLY A 51 7.46 9.82 5.79
C GLY A 51 7.85 8.43 5.24
N ARG A 52 7.58 7.38 6.01
CA ARG A 52 7.81 5.96 5.66
C ARG A 52 6.76 5.41 4.69
N ALA A 53 5.59 6.03 4.66
CA ALA A 53 4.52 5.73 3.70
C ALA A 53 4.05 6.99 2.96
N ASP A 54 3.51 6.80 1.77
CA ASP A 54 2.92 7.84 0.95
C ASP A 54 1.39 7.87 1.11
N TYR A 55 0.83 9.05 0.89
CA TYR A 55 -0.60 9.25 0.73
C TYR A 55 -0.88 9.94 -0.60
N THR A 56 -1.65 9.28 -1.46
CA THR A 56 -2.10 9.84 -2.75
C THR A 56 -3.60 10.11 -2.68
N PRO A 57 -4.03 11.38 -2.48
CA PRO A 57 -5.44 11.72 -2.44
C PRO A 57 -6.11 11.47 -3.80
N ILE A 58 -7.18 10.68 -3.82
CA ILE A 58 -7.96 10.39 -5.03
C ILE A 58 -9.42 10.07 -4.66
N PHE A 59 -10.37 10.41 -5.52
CA PHE A 59 -11.74 9.96 -5.36
C PHE A 59 -11.85 8.45 -5.58
N LEU A 60 -12.59 7.75 -4.72
CA LEU A 60 -12.80 6.31 -4.81
C LEU A 60 -13.35 5.88 -6.18
N SER A 61 -14.21 6.70 -6.79
CA SER A 61 -14.80 6.47 -8.11
C SER A 61 -13.78 6.54 -9.26
N GLU A 62 -12.63 7.17 -9.06
CA GLU A 62 -11.60 7.33 -10.09
C GLU A 62 -10.57 6.20 -10.10
N ILE A 63 -10.41 5.49 -8.99
CA ILE A 63 -9.44 4.40 -8.85
C ILE A 63 -9.60 3.33 -9.96
N PRO A 64 -10.81 2.84 -10.29
CA PRO A 64 -10.96 1.86 -11.38
C PRO A 64 -10.49 2.40 -12.74
N ARG A 65 -10.70 3.70 -13.01
CA ARG A 65 -10.28 4.34 -14.26
C ARG A 65 -8.75 4.41 -14.34
N LEU A 66 -8.10 4.73 -13.23
CA LEU A 66 -6.65 4.83 -13.11
C LEU A 66 -5.95 3.49 -13.37
N PHE A 67 -6.50 2.38 -12.85
CA PHE A 67 -5.99 1.03 -13.17
C PHE A 67 -6.23 0.62 -14.62
N ARG A 68 -7.44 0.84 -15.15
CA ARG A 68 -7.76 0.47 -16.55
C ARG A 68 -6.92 1.23 -17.58
N ARG A 69 -6.50 2.46 -17.26
CA ARG A 69 -5.63 3.26 -18.12
C ARG A 69 -4.15 2.89 -17.99
N GLY A 70 -3.79 2.01 -17.05
CA GLY A 70 -2.39 1.68 -16.76
C GLY A 70 -1.60 2.86 -16.18
N THR A 71 -2.27 3.90 -15.68
CA THR A 71 -1.60 5.07 -15.08
C THR A 71 -0.88 4.69 -13.80
N VAL A 72 -1.44 3.76 -13.04
CA VAL A 72 -0.72 3.04 -11.99
C VAL A 72 -0.73 1.56 -12.38
N PRO A 73 0.44 0.99 -12.72
CA PRO A 73 0.54 -0.42 -13.06
C PRO A 73 0.30 -1.30 -11.82
N ILE A 74 -0.32 -2.46 -12.04
CA ILE A 74 -0.55 -3.46 -11.00
C ILE A 74 0.05 -4.77 -11.49
N ASP A 75 1.21 -5.14 -10.93
CA ASP A 75 1.89 -6.39 -11.29
C ASP A 75 1.22 -7.60 -10.63
N VAL A 76 0.77 -7.45 -9.39
CA VAL A 76 0.13 -8.50 -8.60
C VAL A 76 -1.03 -7.91 -7.80
N ALA A 77 -2.17 -8.62 -7.80
CA ALA A 77 -3.30 -8.32 -6.94
C ALA A 77 -3.54 -9.47 -5.95
N LEU A 78 -3.38 -9.20 -4.65
CA LEU A 78 -3.81 -10.12 -3.59
C LEU A 78 -5.29 -9.88 -3.31
N ILE A 79 -6.12 -10.91 -3.53
CA ILE A 79 -7.56 -10.87 -3.31
C ILE A 79 -7.99 -12.05 -2.44
N GLN A 80 -8.99 -11.83 -1.59
CA GLN A 80 -9.65 -12.88 -0.82
C GLN A 80 -10.99 -13.22 -1.49
N VAL A 81 -11.28 -14.51 -1.66
CA VAL A 81 -12.53 -15.03 -2.25
C VAL A 81 -13.12 -16.11 -1.32
N SER A 82 -14.35 -16.57 -1.61
CA SER A 82 -15.09 -17.58 -0.83
C SER A 82 -14.62 -19.01 -1.06
#